data_AF-A0A072VNL3-F1
#
_entry.id   AF-A0A072VNL3-F1
#
_cell.length_a   1.000
_cell.length_b   1.000
_cell.length_c   1.000
_cell.angle_alpha   90.00
_cell.angle_beta   90.00
_cell.angle_gamma   90.00
#
_symmetry.space_group_name_H-M   'P 1'
#
loop_
_entity.id
_entity.type
_entity.pdbx_description
1 polymer ?
#
loop_
_entity_poly.entity_id
_entity_poly.type
_entity_poly.pdbx_seq_one_letter_code
_entity_poly.pdbx_strand_id
1 'polypeptide(L)'
;MFLTWPYLFSTCCYKFQVKKGRKTRWTETTIDLDNHIIVPQIDSKIDFPDRFVEDYISNFTKTPLDISKPLWELHLLNIKTSNAESIGIFRIHHSLGDGTSLISLLIAATRKTSDPNALPTVPTTRKRDDSNVHNCSIIVSFWLSILWGLRLIWNTIVDVLLLVLTILFFKDTHTPLKGAHGVELNTKRFVYLMVSMDDIKLVKAEMKTTINDVLLGLTQAGLARYLNREYGVKNANDGAAMSKSGIPKNIRLRASILVNIRASPGIQDLADMMAEKGKARWGNKMGYIIFPFNIALQEDPLEYVRQAKATIDRKKQSLEAICSYACAKLVLNLFGVKIAGVITRRVLFHTTMAFSNVAGPVEEISFYGHPVAFIAPSVYGHPHVSLNFLQSLLF
;
A
#
# COMPACT_ATOMS: atom_id res chain seq x y z
N MET A 1 -27.21 -17.14 -11.41
CA MET A 1 -26.05 -17.33 -12.32
C MET A 1 -24.77 -16.81 -11.64
N PHE A 2 -24.42 -17.34 -10.45
CA PHE A 2 -23.27 -16.91 -9.62
C PHE A 2 -22.32 -18.08 -9.28
N LEU A 3 -22.45 -19.22 -9.97
CA LEU A 3 -21.94 -20.53 -9.52
C LEU A 3 -20.58 -20.96 -10.08
N THR A 4 -19.76 -20.04 -10.60
CA THR A 4 -18.43 -20.41 -11.11
C THR A 4 -17.34 -19.45 -10.62
N TRP A 5 -17.10 -19.38 -9.31
CA TRP A 5 -15.83 -18.84 -8.79
C TRP A 5 -15.03 -19.94 -8.04
N PRO A 6 -14.26 -20.80 -8.74
CA PRO A 6 -13.44 -21.80 -8.06
C PRO A 6 -12.37 -21.16 -7.16
N TYR A 7 -11.79 -20.03 -7.61
CA TYR A 7 -10.62 -19.44 -6.96
C TYR A 7 -10.96 -18.45 -5.84
N LEU A 8 -11.99 -17.63 -6.03
CA LEU A 8 -12.34 -16.60 -5.05
C LEU A 8 -13.13 -17.18 -3.87
N PHE A 9 -13.95 -18.21 -4.10
CA PHE A 9 -14.64 -18.90 -3.00
C PHE A 9 -13.72 -19.83 -2.20
N SER A 10 -12.70 -20.46 -2.77
CA SER A 10 -11.83 -21.35 -1.99
C SER A 10 -11.17 -20.63 -0.80
N THR A 11 -10.65 -19.42 -0.97
CA THR A 11 -10.08 -18.61 0.13
C THR A 11 -11.13 -17.91 0.99
N CYS A 12 -12.30 -17.61 0.42
CA CYS A 12 -13.41 -16.95 1.11
C CYS A 12 -14.31 -17.91 1.91
N CYS A 13 -14.16 -19.22 1.75
CA CYS A 13 -14.86 -20.27 2.50
C CYS A 13 -14.25 -20.55 3.88
N TYR A 14 -13.28 -19.76 4.34
CA TYR A 14 -12.66 -19.95 5.65
C TYR A 14 -13.19 -18.96 6.67
N LYS A 15 -13.64 -19.47 7.82
CA LYS A 15 -13.96 -18.66 9.00
C LYS A 15 -12.89 -18.79 10.07
N PHE A 16 -12.77 -17.76 10.89
CA PHE A 16 -11.82 -17.72 11.99
C PHE A 16 -12.44 -18.36 13.23
N GLN A 17 -11.85 -19.45 13.76
CA GLN A 17 -12.35 -20.11 14.96
C GLN A 17 -11.37 -19.96 16.13
N VAL A 18 -11.86 -19.44 17.26
CA VAL A 18 -11.12 -19.39 18.53
C VAL A 18 -11.51 -20.60 19.38
N LYS A 19 -10.60 -21.57 19.57
CA LYS A 19 -10.85 -22.68 20.50
C LYS A 19 -10.62 -22.24 21.95
N LYS A 20 -11.45 -22.70 22.88
CA LYS A 20 -11.27 -22.55 24.34
C LYS A 20 -9.86 -23.06 24.69
N GLY A 21 -8.92 -22.13 24.97
CA GLY A 21 -7.49 -22.44 25.13
C GLY A 21 -6.50 -21.61 24.28
N ARG A 22 -6.95 -20.52 23.61
CA ARG A 22 -6.14 -19.54 22.85
C ARG A 22 -5.56 -20.00 21.51
N LYS A 23 -5.79 -21.23 21.05
CA LYS A 23 -5.41 -21.66 19.70
C LYS A 23 -6.47 -21.23 18.69
N THR A 24 -6.07 -20.37 17.77
CA THR A 24 -6.90 -19.88 16.67
C THR A 24 -6.60 -20.64 15.39
N ARG A 25 -7.61 -21.07 14.64
CA ARG A 25 -7.44 -21.77 13.36
C ARG A 25 -8.48 -21.31 12.35
N TRP A 26 -8.10 -21.27 11.09
CA TRP A 26 -9.02 -21.18 9.96
C TRP A 26 -9.71 -22.52 9.72
N THR A 27 -11.03 -22.52 9.67
CA THR A 27 -11.83 -23.70 9.35
C THR A 27 -12.69 -23.42 8.13
N GLU A 28 -12.77 -24.42 7.25
CA GLU A 28 -13.66 -24.37 6.11
C GLU A 28 -15.11 -24.34 6.60
N THR A 29 -15.95 -23.55 5.93
CA THR A 29 -17.36 -23.38 6.26
C THR A 29 -18.15 -23.18 4.98
N THR A 30 -19.42 -23.57 5.01
CA THR A 30 -20.39 -23.15 4.00
C THR A 30 -20.62 -21.65 4.13
N ILE A 31 -20.60 -20.94 3.00
CA ILE A 31 -20.85 -19.49 2.94
C ILE A 31 -22.33 -19.27 2.63
N ASP A 32 -22.96 -18.39 3.40
CA ASP A 32 -24.26 -17.83 3.06
C ASP A 32 -24.06 -16.49 2.35
N LEU A 33 -24.23 -16.48 1.02
CA LEU A 33 -23.92 -15.32 0.18
C LEU A 33 -24.77 -14.08 0.52
N ASP A 34 -25.99 -14.26 1.01
CA ASP A 34 -26.89 -13.15 1.35
C ASP A 34 -26.37 -12.33 2.54
N ASN A 35 -25.54 -12.95 3.40
CA ASN A 35 -24.88 -12.27 4.52
C ASN A 35 -23.58 -11.56 4.14
N HIS A 36 -23.10 -11.75 2.92
CA HIS A 36 -21.82 -11.20 2.43
C HIS A 36 -21.99 -10.25 1.25
N ILE A 37 -23.01 -10.43 0.40
CA ILE A 37 -23.31 -9.56 -0.73
C ILE A 37 -24.42 -8.61 -0.32
N ILE A 38 -24.07 -7.34 -0.15
CA ILE A 38 -24.95 -6.30 0.37
C ILE A 38 -25.27 -5.33 -0.76
N VAL A 39 -26.54 -5.28 -1.16
CA VAL A 39 -27.04 -4.35 -2.18
C VAL A 39 -28.00 -3.38 -1.50
N PRO A 40 -27.50 -2.25 -0.96
CA PRO A 40 -28.36 -1.29 -0.28
C PRO A 40 -29.31 -0.63 -1.28
N GLN A 41 -30.54 -0.36 -0.83
CA GLN A 41 -31.47 0.49 -1.56
C GLN A 41 -31.03 1.94 -1.37
N ILE A 42 -30.67 2.60 -2.46
CA ILE A 42 -30.16 3.97 -2.48
C ILE A 42 -31.19 4.84 -3.21
N ASP A 43 -31.51 6.01 -2.64
CA ASP A 43 -32.38 6.97 -3.33
C ASP A 43 -31.68 7.48 -4.60
N SER A 44 -32.41 7.46 -5.71
CA SER A 44 -31.99 8.01 -7.01
C SER A 44 -31.65 9.50 -6.99
N LYS A 45 -32.13 10.27 -6.00
CA LYS A 45 -31.97 11.74 -5.93
C LYS A 45 -30.95 12.19 -4.88
N ILE A 46 -29.73 11.68 -4.94
CA ILE A 46 -28.64 12.13 -4.07
C ILE A 46 -27.94 13.33 -4.71
N ASP A 47 -27.89 14.45 -3.99
CA ASP A 47 -27.26 15.70 -4.46
C ASP A 47 -25.73 15.57 -4.65
N PHE A 48 -25.07 14.78 -3.80
CA PHE A 48 -23.61 14.58 -3.84
C PHE A 48 -23.23 13.09 -3.82
N PRO A 49 -23.34 12.38 -4.96
CA PRO A 49 -23.08 10.94 -5.05
C PRO A 49 -21.68 10.52 -4.59
N ASP A 50 -20.63 11.24 -4.99
CA ASP A 50 -19.26 10.94 -4.58
C ASP A 50 -19.08 11.02 -3.07
N ARG A 51 -19.62 12.08 -2.44
CA ARG A 51 -19.57 12.27 -0.99
C ARG A 51 -20.37 11.19 -0.25
N PHE A 52 -21.52 10.78 -0.79
CA PHE A 52 -22.28 9.67 -0.23
C PHE A 52 -21.44 8.38 -0.18
N VAL A 53 -20.72 8.06 -1.25
CA VAL A 53 -19.83 6.90 -1.28
C VAL A 53 -18.68 7.05 -0.26
N GLU A 54 -18.07 8.22 -0.15
CA GLU A 54 -17.03 8.48 0.86
C GLU A 54 -17.55 8.27 2.29
N ASP A 55 -18.73 8.81 2.61
CA ASP A 55 -19.37 8.70 3.92
C ASP A 55 -19.81 7.25 4.21
N TYR A 56 -20.27 6.52 3.18
CA TYR A 56 -20.61 5.10 3.27
C TYR A 56 -19.40 4.24 3.63
N ILE A 57 -18.27 4.41 2.93
CA ILE A 57 -17.03 3.67 3.22
C ILE A 57 -16.45 4.11 4.57
N SER A 58 -16.54 5.39 4.91
CA SER A 58 -16.13 5.95 6.20
C SER A 58 -16.83 5.26 7.37
N ASN A 59 -18.12 4.94 7.24
CA ASN A 59 -18.86 4.20 8.26
C ASN A 59 -18.32 2.80 8.53
N PHE A 60 -17.66 2.14 7.57
CA PHE A 60 -17.01 0.84 7.80
C PHE A 60 -15.89 0.88 8.84
N THR A 61 -15.33 2.06 9.11
CA THR A 61 -14.30 2.21 10.15
C THR A 61 -14.88 2.20 11.56
N LYS A 62 -16.20 2.34 11.71
CA LYS A 62 -16.88 2.39 13.01
C LYS A 62 -17.21 1.02 13.59
N THR A 63 -17.33 0.01 12.73
CA THR A 63 -17.72 -1.35 13.12
C THR A 63 -16.68 -2.36 12.65
N PRO A 64 -16.26 -3.34 13.46
CA PRO A 64 -15.42 -4.44 12.97
C PRO A 64 -16.25 -5.40 12.09
N LEU A 65 -15.57 -6.22 11.28
CA LEU A 65 -16.20 -7.36 10.61
C LEU A 65 -16.63 -8.40 11.65
N ASP A 66 -17.77 -9.04 11.43
CA ASP A 66 -18.24 -10.12 12.30
C ASP A 66 -17.35 -11.36 12.16
N ILE A 67 -16.70 -11.74 13.26
CA ILE A 67 -15.80 -12.89 13.35
C ILE A 67 -16.52 -14.24 13.35
N SER A 68 -17.85 -14.26 13.45
CA SER A 68 -18.67 -15.48 13.37
C SER A 68 -18.76 -16.05 11.95
N LYS A 69 -18.58 -15.19 10.94
CA LYS A 69 -18.62 -15.49 9.50
C LYS A 69 -17.24 -15.30 8.84
N PRO A 70 -17.03 -15.77 7.60
CA PRO A 70 -15.85 -15.41 6.82
C PRO A 70 -15.61 -13.89 6.77
N LEU A 71 -14.37 -13.46 6.88
CA LEU A 71 -14.05 -12.06 7.17
C LEU A 71 -13.98 -11.17 5.91
N TRP A 72 -15.06 -11.13 5.15
CA TRP A 72 -15.19 -10.29 3.96
C TRP A 72 -16.65 -9.92 3.68
N GLU A 73 -16.88 -8.79 3.01
CA GLU A 73 -18.19 -8.29 2.58
C GLU A 73 -18.03 -7.61 1.21
N LEU A 74 -19.00 -7.78 0.31
CA LEU A 74 -19.07 -7.11 -0.98
C LEU A 74 -20.32 -6.23 -1.01
N HIS A 75 -20.12 -4.93 -1.12
CA HIS A 75 -21.21 -3.96 -1.22
C HIS A 75 -21.33 -3.47 -2.66
N LEU A 76 -22.53 -3.55 -3.24
CA LEU A 76 -22.78 -3.07 -4.61
C LEU A 76 -23.70 -1.84 -4.54
N LEU A 77 -23.12 -0.67 -4.74
CA LEU A 77 -23.83 0.60 -4.74
C LEU A 77 -24.23 0.94 -6.18
N ASN A 78 -25.52 0.83 -6.49
CA ASN A 78 -26.06 1.26 -7.78
C ASN A 78 -26.29 2.78 -7.77
N ILE A 79 -25.20 3.53 -7.78
CA ILE A 79 -25.18 5.00 -7.78
C ILE A 79 -24.14 5.48 -8.79
N LYS A 80 -24.55 6.42 -9.65
CA LYS A 80 -23.66 7.07 -10.59
C LYS A 80 -22.84 8.14 -9.87
N THR A 81 -21.52 7.99 -9.91
CA THR A 81 -20.55 8.97 -9.39
C THR A 81 -19.93 9.76 -10.53
N SER A 82 -19.03 10.68 -10.20
CA SER A 82 -18.26 11.44 -11.20
C SER A 82 -17.40 10.55 -12.12
N ASN A 83 -17.06 9.33 -11.69
CA ASN A 83 -16.09 8.47 -12.37
C ASN A 83 -16.62 7.07 -12.77
N ALA A 84 -17.80 6.67 -12.30
CA ALA A 84 -18.37 5.35 -12.61
C ALA A 84 -19.90 5.35 -12.56
N GLU A 85 -20.52 4.44 -13.32
CA GLU A 85 -21.98 4.24 -13.31
C GLU A 85 -22.47 3.49 -12.06
N SER A 86 -21.58 2.73 -11.41
CA SER A 86 -21.85 2.00 -10.16
C SER A 86 -20.56 1.75 -9.40
N ILE A 87 -20.65 1.52 -8.09
CA ILE A 87 -19.48 1.31 -7.22
C ILE A 87 -19.59 -0.03 -6.51
N GLY A 88 -18.60 -0.90 -6.71
CA GLY A 88 -18.39 -2.11 -5.91
C GLY A 88 -17.35 -1.87 -4.81
N ILE A 89 -17.70 -2.15 -3.55
CA ILE A 89 -16.79 -2.02 -2.42
C ILE A 89 -16.54 -3.41 -1.83
N PHE A 90 -15.33 -3.92 -1.99
CA PHE A 90 -14.93 -5.19 -1.41
C PHE A 90 -14.15 -4.95 -0.12
N ARG A 91 -14.79 -5.22 1.01
CA ARG A 91 -14.25 -5.05 2.35
C ARG A 91 -13.73 -6.39 2.85
N ILE A 92 -12.44 -6.51 3.11
CA ILE A 92 -11.81 -7.77 3.48
C ILE A 92 -10.82 -7.60 4.64
N HIS A 93 -10.83 -8.53 5.59
CA HIS A 93 -9.91 -8.47 6.73
C HIS A 93 -8.49 -8.88 6.33
N HIS A 94 -7.50 -8.09 6.73
CA HIS A 94 -6.09 -8.24 6.33
C HIS A 94 -5.42 -9.54 6.85
N SER A 95 -6.09 -10.31 7.70
CA SER A 95 -5.63 -11.66 8.07
C SER A 95 -5.79 -12.69 6.95
N LEU A 96 -6.65 -12.40 5.95
CA LEU A 96 -6.88 -13.28 4.81
C LEU A 96 -5.77 -13.18 3.77
N GLY A 97 -5.13 -12.02 3.64
CA GLY A 97 -4.01 -11.82 2.72
C GLY A 97 -3.43 -10.42 2.84
N ASP A 98 -2.23 -10.23 2.26
CA ASP A 98 -1.64 -8.92 2.11
C ASP A 98 -2.19 -8.17 0.89
N GLY A 99 -1.93 -6.87 0.79
CA GLY A 99 -2.46 -6.03 -0.28
C GLY A 99 -2.20 -6.58 -1.68
N THR A 100 -1.02 -7.17 -1.93
CA THR A 100 -0.74 -7.82 -3.22
C THR A 100 -1.61 -9.04 -3.43
N SER A 101 -1.70 -9.96 -2.46
CA SER A 101 -2.51 -11.18 -2.59
C SER A 101 -3.98 -10.85 -2.84
N LEU A 102 -4.51 -9.83 -2.15
CA LEU A 102 -5.90 -9.39 -2.29
C LEU A 102 -6.19 -8.71 -3.63
N ILE A 103 -5.28 -7.87 -4.13
CA ILE A 103 -5.43 -7.25 -5.45
C ILE A 103 -5.25 -8.28 -6.57
N SER A 104 -4.29 -9.21 -6.46
CA SER A 104 -4.17 -10.31 -7.42
C SER A 104 -5.45 -11.14 -7.47
N LEU A 105 -6.07 -11.42 -6.31
CA LEU A 105 -7.35 -12.12 -6.23
C LEU A 105 -8.47 -11.36 -6.95
N LEU A 106 -8.57 -10.05 -6.72
CA LEU A 106 -9.56 -9.19 -7.39
C LEU A 106 -9.35 -9.19 -8.91
N ILE A 107 -8.11 -9.00 -9.37
CA ILE A 107 -7.78 -8.97 -10.81
C ILE A 107 -8.06 -10.33 -11.45
N ALA A 108 -7.77 -11.45 -10.78
CA ALA A 108 -8.07 -12.79 -11.31
C ALA A 108 -9.58 -13.05 -11.49
N ALA A 109 -10.43 -12.32 -10.76
CA ALA A 109 -11.89 -12.34 -10.94
C ALA A 109 -12.38 -11.48 -12.12
N THR A 110 -11.50 -10.69 -12.74
CA THR A 110 -11.80 -9.87 -13.92
C THR A 110 -11.31 -10.53 -15.21
N ARG A 111 -11.71 -9.99 -16.36
CA ARG A 111 -11.31 -10.44 -17.70
C ARG A 111 -10.86 -9.25 -18.53
N LYS A 112 -10.05 -9.48 -19.56
CA LYS A 112 -9.72 -8.39 -20.50
C LYS A 112 -11.01 -7.91 -21.17
N THR A 113 -11.19 -6.60 -21.30
CA THR A 113 -12.34 -6.05 -22.03
C THR A 113 -12.33 -6.48 -23.49
N SER A 114 -11.14 -6.61 -24.09
CA SER A 114 -10.95 -7.08 -25.48
C SER A 114 -11.15 -8.58 -25.67
N ASP A 115 -11.01 -9.39 -24.61
CA ASP A 115 -11.18 -10.85 -24.64
C ASP A 115 -11.79 -11.35 -23.32
N PRO A 116 -13.12 -11.61 -23.29
CA PRO A 116 -13.84 -12.04 -22.10
C PRO A 116 -13.36 -13.37 -21.50
N ASN A 117 -12.55 -14.16 -22.21
CA ASN A 117 -12.03 -15.42 -21.70
C ASN A 117 -10.60 -15.30 -21.14
N ALA A 118 -9.87 -14.23 -21.47
CA ALA A 118 -8.51 -14.03 -21.03
C ALA A 118 -8.40 -13.34 -19.66
N LEU A 119 -7.47 -13.81 -18.84
CA LEU A 119 -7.06 -13.11 -17.62
C LEU A 119 -6.23 -11.86 -17.96
N PRO A 120 -6.38 -10.76 -17.23
CA PRO A 120 -5.53 -9.59 -17.38
C PRO A 120 -4.05 -9.90 -17.10
N THR A 121 -3.15 -9.10 -17.65
CA THR A 121 -1.72 -9.23 -17.35
C THR A 121 -1.33 -8.18 -16.32
N VAL A 122 -0.63 -8.58 -15.26
CA VAL A 122 -0.01 -7.66 -14.30
C VAL A 122 1.48 -7.61 -14.59
N PRO A 123 2.14 -6.43 -14.58
CA PRO A 123 3.58 -6.35 -14.82
C PRO A 123 4.34 -7.25 -13.86
N THR A 124 5.05 -8.25 -14.39
CA THR A 124 6.04 -8.99 -13.62
C THR A 124 7.37 -8.26 -13.74
N THR A 125 8.03 -8.02 -12.61
CA THR A 125 9.40 -7.49 -12.61
C THR A 125 10.31 -8.56 -13.18
N ARG A 126 10.46 -8.62 -14.51
CA ARG A 126 11.50 -9.45 -15.12
C ARG A 126 12.83 -8.96 -14.57
N LYS A 127 13.65 -9.87 -14.04
CA LYS A 127 15.06 -9.57 -13.85
C LYS A 127 15.56 -9.06 -15.20
N ARG A 128 16.09 -7.84 -15.23
CA ARG A 128 16.92 -7.44 -16.35
C ARG A 128 18.06 -8.45 -16.38
N ASP A 129 18.09 -9.28 -17.42
CA ASP A 129 19.36 -9.84 -17.86
C ASP A 129 20.18 -8.62 -18.30
N ASP A 130 20.98 -8.08 -17.38
CA ASP A 130 22.02 -7.13 -17.74
C ASP A 130 23.11 -7.93 -18.49
N SER A 131 22.80 -8.34 -19.71
CA SER A 131 23.74 -8.95 -20.65
C SER A 131 24.60 -7.91 -21.36
N ASN A 132 24.94 -6.83 -20.67
CA ASN A 132 25.92 -5.83 -21.11
C ASN A 132 26.97 -5.66 -20.02
N VAL A 133 27.72 -6.73 -19.77
CA VAL A 133 29.00 -6.60 -19.07
C VAL A 133 29.98 -6.01 -20.07
N HIS A 134 30.26 -4.73 -19.89
CA HIS A 134 31.38 -4.04 -20.53
C HIS A 134 32.67 -4.88 -20.41
N ASN A 135 33.53 -4.79 -21.42
CA ASN A 135 34.93 -5.24 -21.40
C ASN A 135 35.73 -4.53 -20.28
N CYS A 136 35.42 -4.83 -19.02
CA CYS A 136 36.19 -4.41 -17.85
C CYS A 136 37.03 -5.60 -17.40
N SER A 137 38.31 -5.36 -17.11
CA SER A 137 39.20 -6.38 -16.54
C SER A 137 38.52 -7.08 -15.36
N ILE A 138 38.58 -8.42 -15.33
CA ILE A 138 37.97 -9.27 -14.30
C ILE A 138 38.33 -8.79 -12.88
N ILE A 139 39.55 -8.29 -12.71
CA ILE A 139 40.07 -7.76 -11.44
C ILE A 139 39.32 -6.49 -11.02
N VAL A 140 39.08 -5.56 -11.95
CA VAL A 140 38.34 -4.32 -11.67
C VAL A 140 36.89 -4.63 -11.32
N SER A 141 36.24 -5.54 -12.07
CA SER A 141 34.88 -6.00 -11.78
C SER A 141 34.77 -6.65 -10.40
N PHE A 142 35.77 -7.44 -10.00
CA PHE A 142 35.84 -8.06 -8.69
C PHE A 142 35.92 -7.01 -7.55
N TRP A 143 36.83 -6.04 -7.64
CA TRP A 143 36.94 -4.97 -6.64
C TRP A 143 35.70 -4.09 -6.56
N LEU A 144 35.10 -3.75 -7.70
CA LEU A 144 33.82 -3.02 -7.75
C LEU A 144 32.70 -3.81 -7.07
N SER A 145 32.65 -5.13 -7.26
CA SER A 145 31.68 -6.01 -6.61
C SER A 145 31.87 -6.07 -5.09
N ILE A 146 33.12 -6.09 -4.61
CA ILE A 146 33.43 -6.00 -3.17
C ILE A 146 32.97 -4.67 -2.60
N LEU A 147 33.31 -3.55 -3.25
CA LEU A 147 32.91 -2.21 -2.79
C LEU A 147 31.38 -2.07 -2.76
N TRP A 148 30.70 -2.60 -3.77
CA TRP A 148 29.24 -2.65 -3.80
C TRP A 148 28.67 -3.49 -2.66
N GLY A 149 29.25 -4.67 -2.39
CA GLY A 149 28.86 -5.53 -1.27
C GLY A 149 29.08 -4.88 0.10
N LEU A 150 30.23 -4.22 0.31
CA LEU A 150 30.51 -3.48 1.54
C LEU A 150 29.52 -2.32 1.75
N ARG A 151 29.20 -1.58 0.68
CA ARG A 151 28.19 -0.52 0.72
C ARG A 151 26.81 -1.05 1.06
N LEU A 152 26.41 -2.19 0.47
CA LEU A 152 25.15 -2.87 0.76
C LEU A 152 25.06 -3.27 2.24
N ILE A 153 26.13 -3.88 2.78
CA ILE A 153 26.22 -4.28 4.19
C ILE A 153 26.11 -3.06 5.10
N TRP A 154 26.90 -2.02 4.83
CA TRP A 154 26.89 -0.79 5.63
C TRP A 154 25.51 -0.13 5.65
N ASN A 155 24.90 0.06 4.47
CA ASN A 155 23.56 0.62 4.36
C ASN A 155 22.53 -0.22 5.12
N THR A 156 22.62 -1.55 5.03
CA THR A 156 21.74 -2.48 5.73
C THR A 156 21.89 -2.34 7.25
N ILE A 157 23.12 -2.27 7.77
CA ILE A 157 23.38 -2.04 9.20
C ILE A 157 22.75 -0.73 9.65
N VAL A 158 22.99 0.37 8.92
CA VAL A 158 22.43 1.68 9.24
C VAL A 158 20.90 1.65 9.24
N ASP A 159 20.28 1.04 8.25
CA ASP A 159 18.82 0.98 8.15
C ASP A 159 18.18 0.10 9.22
N VAL A 160 18.78 -1.06 9.52
CA VAL A 160 18.32 -1.92 10.63
C VAL A 160 18.48 -1.21 11.97
N LEU A 161 19.61 -0.52 12.19
CA LEU A 161 19.81 0.31 13.38
C LEU A 161 18.75 1.40 13.48
N LEU A 162 18.47 2.12 12.39
CA LEU A 162 17.43 3.14 12.34
C LEU A 162 16.03 2.57 12.60
N LEU A 163 15.73 1.36 12.12
CA LEU A 163 14.48 0.65 12.41
C LEU A 163 14.38 0.32 13.90
N VAL A 164 15.44 -0.22 14.52
CA VAL A 164 15.50 -0.50 15.96
C VAL A 164 15.36 0.79 16.77
N LEU A 165 16.10 1.85 16.41
CA LEU A 165 15.97 3.16 17.05
C LEU A 165 14.58 3.75 16.84
N THR A 166 13.92 3.51 15.72
CA THR A 166 12.52 3.90 15.49
C THR A 166 11.58 3.14 16.39
N ILE A 167 11.79 1.84 16.61
CA ILE A 167 10.99 1.08 17.58
C ILE A 167 11.19 1.67 18.98
N LEU A 168 12.43 1.95 19.39
CA LEU A 168 12.72 2.30 20.78
C LEU A 168 12.48 3.78 21.10
N PHE A 169 12.90 4.71 20.23
CA PHE A 169 13.09 6.13 20.59
C PHE A 169 12.66 7.14 19.51
N PHE A 170 12.95 6.88 18.23
CA PHE A 170 12.81 7.89 17.17
C PHE A 170 11.35 8.07 16.76
N LYS A 171 10.72 9.09 17.35
CA LYS A 171 9.41 9.62 16.94
C LYS A 171 9.59 10.73 15.91
N ASP A 172 8.65 10.79 14.98
CA ASP A 172 8.50 11.93 14.06
C ASP A 172 8.06 13.19 14.80
N THR A 173 8.34 14.34 14.21
CA THR A 173 7.92 15.63 14.75
C THR A 173 6.38 15.69 14.78
N HIS A 174 5.82 16.25 15.85
CA HIS A 174 4.38 16.51 15.92
C HIS A 174 3.99 17.55 14.87
N THR A 175 3.24 17.11 13.85
CA THR A 175 2.70 17.92 12.76
C THR A 175 1.19 17.65 12.65
N PRO A 176 0.41 18.48 11.92
CA PRO A 176 -1.01 18.21 11.65
C PRO A 176 -1.28 16.84 11.00
N LEU A 177 -0.27 16.24 10.36
CA LEU A 177 -0.36 14.93 9.73
C LEU A 177 -0.05 13.76 10.69
N LYS A 178 0.43 14.05 11.90
CA LYS A 178 0.85 13.03 12.86
C LYS A 178 -0.33 12.57 13.72
N GLY A 179 -0.48 11.25 13.83
CA GLY A 179 -1.56 10.63 14.60
C GLY A 179 -1.44 10.87 16.09
N ALA A 180 -2.53 11.33 16.72
CA ALA A 180 -2.69 11.25 18.16
C ALA A 180 -2.90 9.80 18.61
N HIS A 181 -2.71 9.53 19.90
CA HIS A 181 -3.05 8.23 20.47
C HIS A 181 -4.54 7.90 20.26
N GLY A 182 -4.85 6.69 19.80
CA GLY A 182 -6.23 6.25 19.57
C GLY A 182 -6.78 6.65 18.19
N VAL A 183 -6.00 7.36 17.36
CA VAL A 183 -6.42 7.74 16.00
C VAL A 183 -6.76 6.54 15.12
N GLU A 184 -6.26 5.34 15.44
CA GLU A 184 -6.61 4.09 14.78
C GLU A 184 -8.09 3.69 14.92
N LEU A 185 -8.77 4.16 15.98
CA LEU A 185 -10.19 3.90 16.26
C LEU A 185 -11.11 5.01 15.72
N ASN A 186 -10.53 6.12 15.27
CA ASN A 186 -11.32 7.22 14.74
C ASN A 186 -11.88 6.87 13.36
N THR A 187 -13.03 7.46 13.07
CA THR A 187 -13.61 7.42 11.73
C THR A 187 -12.61 7.95 10.70
N LYS A 188 -12.42 7.22 9.60
CA LYS A 188 -11.49 7.59 8.52
C LYS A 188 -12.27 8.05 7.30
N ARG A 189 -11.81 9.15 6.69
CA ARG A 189 -12.27 9.56 5.37
C ARG A 189 -11.42 8.85 4.31
N PHE A 190 -12.09 8.33 3.30
CA PHE A 190 -11.45 7.73 2.13
C PHE A 190 -11.59 8.69 0.96
N VAL A 191 -10.46 9.04 0.35
CA VAL A 191 -10.41 9.94 -0.81
C VAL A 191 -9.51 9.27 -1.83
N TYR A 192 -9.94 9.27 -3.09
CA TYR A 192 -9.14 8.78 -4.20
C TYR A 192 -8.95 9.88 -5.23
N LEU A 193 -7.86 9.79 -5.97
CA LEU A 193 -7.54 10.69 -7.07
C LEU A 193 -7.05 9.84 -8.23
N MET A 194 -7.59 10.08 -9.41
CA MET A 194 -7.07 9.53 -10.66
C MET A 194 -6.13 10.54 -11.30
N VAL A 195 -4.96 10.05 -11.71
CA VAL A 195 -3.92 10.86 -12.34
C VAL A 195 -3.56 10.19 -13.66
N SER A 196 -3.39 10.99 -14.72
CA SER A 196 -2.98 10.49 -16.04
C SER A 196 -1.66 9.74 -15.94
N MET A 197 -1.67 8.50 -16.39
CA MET A 197 -0.46 7.68 -16.45
C MET A 197 0.55 8.21 -17.47
N ASP A 198 0.06 8.86 -18.53
CA ASP A 198 0.92 9.43 -19.58
C ASP A 198 1.72 10.62 -19.05
N ASP A 199 1.11 11.47 -18.21
CA ASP A 199 1.83 12.55 -17.53
C ASP A 199 2.94 12.00 -16.62
N ILE A 200 2.64 10.92 -15.89
CA ILE A 200 3.63 10.26 -15.03
C ILE A 200 4.76 9.64 -15.86
N LYS A 201 4.43 9.00 -16.99
CA LYS A 201 5.42 8.43 -17.92
C LYS A 201 6.29 9.51 -18.56
N LEU A 202 5.72 10.67 -18.87
CA LEU A 202 6.45 11.82 -19.41
C LEU A 202 7.51 12.31 -18.42
N VAL A 203 7.11 12.59 -17.17
CA VAL A 203 8.05 13.01 -16.12
C VAL A 203 9.10 11.93 -15.85
N LYS A 204 8.68 10.66 -15.83
CA LYS A 204 9.59 9.51 -15.66
C LYS A 204 10.67 9.51 -16.75
N ALA A 205 10.28 9.69 -18.01
CA ALA A 205 11.19 9.67 -19.16
C ALA A 205 12.19 10.82 -19.09
N GLU A 206 11.70 12.04 -18.88
CA GLU A 206 12.53 13.24 -18.80
C GLU A 206 13.54 13.17 -17.64
N MET A 207 13.09 12.71 -16.47
CA MET A 207 13.91 12.65 -15.26
C MET A 207 14.75 11.37 -15.16
N LYS A 208 14.63 10.43 -16.11
CA LYS A 208 15.28 9.10 -16.08
C LYS A 208 15.03 8.35 -14.76
N THR A 209 13.80 8.39 -14.30
CA THR A 209 13.36 7.84 -13.01
C THR A 209 12.43 6.63 -13.19
N THR A 210 11.88 6.09 -12.10
CA THR A 210 10.78 5.12 -12.11
C THR A 210 9.45 5.80 -11.75
N ILE A 211 8.33 5.14 -12.06
CA ILE A 211 6.97 5.61 -11.71
C ILE A 211 6.86 5.88 -10.20
N ASN A 212 7.43 5.00 -9.37
CA ASN A 212 7.41 5.15 -7.92
C ASN A 212 8.14 6.40 -7.45
N ASP A 213 9.26 6.75 -8.08
CA ASP A 213 10.05 7.93 -7.73
C ASP A 213 9.24 9.20 -8.01
N VAL A 214 8.53 9.23 -9.14
CA VAL A 214 7.64 10.34 -9.53
C VAL A 214 6.48 10.48 -8.54
N LEU A 215 5.80 9.39 -8.20
CA LEU A 215 4.66 9.42 -7.26
C LEU A 215 5.07 9.82 -5.83
N LEU A 216 6.23 9.35 -5.36
CA LEU A 216 6.79 9.79 -4.09
C LEU A 216 7.17 11.27 -4.12
N GLY A 217 7.75 11.76 -5.22
CA GLY A 217 8.05 13.18 -5.44
C GLY A 217 6.79 14.04 -5.46
N LEU A 218 5.75 13.63 -6.18
CA LEU A 218 4.46 14.30 -6.21
C LEU A 218 3.86 14.38 -4.80
N THR A 219 3.94 13.30 -4.02
CA THR A 219 3.45 13.32 -2.66
C THR A 219 4.28 14.24 -1.77
N GLN A 220 5.60 14.25 -1.90
CA GLN A 220 6.46 15.18 -1.17
C GLN A 220 6.11 16.64 -1.47
N ALA A 221 5.85 16.97 -2.74
CA ALA A 221 5.40 18.30 -3.15
C ALA A 221 4.04 18.67 -2.54
N GLY A 222 3.07 17.75 -2.60
CA GLY A 222 1.74 17.93 -2.00
C GLY A 222 1.79 18.16 -0.49
N LEU A 223 2.57 17.35 0.22
CA LEU A 223 2.78 17.47 1.67
C LEU A 223 3.48 18.78 2.04
N ALA A 224 4.50 19.20 1.28
CA ALA A 224 5.18 20.47 1.50
C ALA A 224 4.24 21.65 1.35
N ARG A 225 3.41 21.67 0.28
CA ARG A 225 2.41 22.73 0.06
C ARG A 225 1.33 22.75 1.14
N TYR A 226 0.81 21.57 1.51
CA TYR A 226 -0.19 21.44 2.57
C TYR A 226 0.34 21.97 3.90
N LEU A 227 1.51 21.49 4.35
CA LEU A 227 2.10 21.93 5.61
C LEU A 227 2.47 23.41 5.59
N ASN A 228 2.95 23.93 4.47
CA ASN A 228 3.21 25.37 4.35
C ASN A 228 1.95 26.21 4.55
N ARG A 229 0.81 25.78 3.99
CA ARG A 229 -0.48 26.44 4.18
C ARG A 229 -0.94 26.36 5.64
N GLU A 230 -0.92 25.17 6.23
CA GLU A 230 -1.36 24.94 7.62
C GLU A 230 -0.54 25.77 8.62
N TYR A 231 0.79 25.76 8.50
CA TYR A 231 1.64 26.57 9.36
C TYR A 231 1.57 28.06 9.02
N GLY A 232 1.33 28.43 7.76
CA GLY A 232 1.09 29.82 7.37
C GLY A 232 -0.14 30.42 8.06
N VAL A 233 -1.25 29.69 8.09
CA VAL A 233 -2.48 30.09 8.82
C VAL A 233 -2.19 30.21 10.32
N LYS A 234 -1.48 29.23 10.89
CA LYS A 234 -1.14 29.24 12.31
C LYS A 234 -0.26 30.44 12.70
N ASN A 235 0.80 30.71 11.92
CA ASN A 235 1.72 31.82 12.18
C ASN A 235 1.03 33.18 12.05
N ALA A 236 0.09 33.32 11.11
CA ALA A 236 -0.72 34.52 10.96
C ALA A 236 -1.61 34.76 12.19
N ASN A 237 -2.22 33.71 12.74
CA ASN A 237 -3.02 33.79 13.96
C ASN A 237 -2.17 34.09 15.20
N ASP A 238 -0.93 33.59 15.25
CA ASP A 238 0.01 33.77 16.36
C ASP A 238 0.80 35.10 16.26
N GLY A 239 0.51 35.97 15.27
CA GLY A 239 1.16 37.28 15.10
C GLY A 239 2.64 37.21 14.71
N ALA A 240 3.13 36.07 14.22
CA ALA A 240 4.53 35.88 13.87
C ALA A 240 4.86 36.53 12.50
N ALA A 241 6.07 37.09 12.37
CA ALA A 241 6.53 37.68 11.11
C ALA A 241 6.47 36.66 9.96
N MET A 242 5.94 37.06 8.80
CA MET A 242 5.84 36.20 7.61
C MET A 242 7.24 35.80 7.11
N SER A 243 7.67 34.58 7.40
CA SER A 243 8.81 33.96 6.72
C SER A 243 8.40 33.46 5.33
N LYS A 244 9.34 33.44 4.37
CA LYS A 244 9.12 32.94 2.99
C LYS A 244 8.61 31.48 2.93
N SER A 245 8.85 30.69 3.97
CA SER A 245 8.27 29.36 4.18
C SER A 245 7.70 29.32 5.59
N GLY A 246 6.42 28.95 5.71
CA GLY A 246 5.75 28.76 7.00
C GLY A 246 6.17 27.48 7.72
N ILE A 247 6.88 26.57 7.03
CA ILE A 247 7.27 25.26 7.55
C ILE A 247 8.42 25.41 8.57
N PRO A 248 8.27 24.88 9.81
CA PRO A 248 9.36 24.81 10.79
C PRO A 248 10.65 24.19 10.24
N LYS A 249 11.80 24.72 10.68
CA LYS A 249 13.11 24.12 10.37
C LYS A 249 13.21 22.75 11.05
N ASN A 250 13.74 21.75 10.35
CA ASN A 250 14.02 20.39 10.84
C ASN A 250 12.78 19.52 11.18
N ILE A 251 11.71 19.59 10.38
CA ILE A 251 10.61 18.61 10.49
C ILE A 251 11.12 17.22 10.10
N ARG A 252 10.96 16.26 11.00
CA ARG A 252 11.12 14.85 10.70
C ARG A 252 9.76 14.27 10.30
N LEU A 253 9.60 13.99 9.02
CA LEU A 253 8.46 13.26 8.47
C LEU A 253 8.98 11.99 7.79
N ARG A 254 8.58 10.83 8.30
CA ARG A 254 8.93 9.53 7.72
C ARG A 254 7.66 8.75 7.41
N ALA A 255 7.71 7.98 6.33
CA ALA A 255 6.69 7.00 6.01
C ALA A 255 7.22 5.58 6.16
N SER A 256 6.33 4.68 6.56
CA SER A 256 6.56 3.24 6.42
C SER A 256 6.14 2.83 5.01
N ILE A 257 7.08 2.44 4.16
CA ILE A 257 6.80 1.86 2.85
C ILE A 257 6.68 0.34 3.02
N LEU A 258 5.54 -0.20 2.60
CA LEU A 258 5.19 -1.60 2.66
C LEU A 258 5.58 -2.25 1.32
N VAL A 259 6.55 -3.17 1.35
CA VAL A 259 7.09 -3.80 0.14
C VAL A 259 6.81 -5.29 0.15
N ASN A 260 6.21 -5.79 -0.92
CA ASN A 260 6.08 -7.23 -1.13
C ASN A 260 7.47 -7.83 -1.36
N ILE A 261 7.84 -8.82 -0.54
CA ILE A 261 9.15 -9.50 -0.62
C ILE A 261 9.10 -10.77 -1.49
N ARG A 262 7.97 -11.06 -2.15
CA ARG A 262 7.87 -12.17 -3.11
C ARG A 262 8.68 -11.86 -4.37
N ALA A 263 9.18 -12.92 -5.00
CA ALA A 263 9.98 -12.83 -6.21
C ALA A 263 9.19 -12.32 -7.43
N SER A 264 7.87 -12.50 -7.46
CA SER A 264 7.00 -11.95 -8.50
C SER A 264 5.62 -11.56 -7.91
N PRO A 265 4.99 -10.47 -8.38
CA PRO A 265 3.70 -9.98 -7.87
C PRO A 265 2.50 -10.22 -8.81
N GLY A 266 2.61 -11.12 -9.80
CA GLY A 266 1.64 -11.25 -10.89
C GLY A 266 0.52 -12.28 -10.63
N ILE A 267 -0.41 -12.42 -11.59
CA ILE A 267 -1.50 -13.43 -11.54
C ILE A 267 -0.94 -14.85 -11.62
N GLN A 268 0.17 -15.07 -12.34
CA GLN A 268 0.87 -16.36 -12.33
C GLN A 268 1.26 -16.79 -10.90
N ASP A 269 1.71 -15.84 -10.06
CA ASP A 269 2.02 -16.14 -8.66
C ASP A 269 0.78 -16.49 -7.85
N LEU A 270 -0.40 -15.94 -8.19
CA LEU A 270 -1.65 -16.34 -7.54
C LEU A 270 -1.96 -17.81 -7.82
N ALA A 271 -1.89 -18.23 -9.09
CA ALA A 271 -2.09 -19.63 -9.46
C ALA A 271 -1.10 -20.54 -8.73
N ASP A 272 0.18 -20.16 -8.67
CA ASP A 272 1.20 -20.89 -7.92
C ASP A 272 0.95 -20.88 -6.40
N MET A 273 0.44 -19.79 -5.83
CA MET A 273 0.12 -19.67 -4.39
C MET A 273 -1.05 -20.55 -3.97
N MET A 274 -1.97 -20.82 -4.90
CA MET A 274 -3.16 -21.64 -4.66
C MET A 274 -2.93 -23.12 -4.95
N ALA A 275 -1.86 -23.48 -5.66
CA ALA A 275 -1.50 -24.86 -5.92
C ALA A 275 -0.96 -25.55 -4.64
N GLU A 276 -1.46 -26.75 -4.31
CA GLU A 276 -1.05 -27.51 -3.11
C GLU A 276 0.46 -27.81 -3.03
N LYS A 277 1.15 -27.85 -4.18
CA LYS A 277 2.60 -28.08 -4.30
C LYS A 277 3.37 -26.86 -4.84
N GLY A 278 2.75 -25.69 -4.85
CA GLY A 278 3.36 -24.45 -5.33
C GLY A 278 4.59 -24.03 -4.52
N LYS A 279 5.59 -23.43 -5.19
CA LYS A 279 6.76 -22.84 -4.51
C LYS A 279 6.39 -21.57 -3.74
N ALA A 280 5.29 -20.91 -4.13
CA ALA A 280 4.74 -19.74 -3.46
C ALA A 280 3.69 -20.15 -2.42
N ARG A 281 3.63 -19.46 -1.28
CA ARG A 281 2.63 -19.70 -0.24
C ARG A 281 1.75 -18.46 -0.09
N TRP A 282 0.44 -18.67 -0.09
CA TRP A 282 -0.56 -17.68 0.29
C TRP A 282 -0.32 -17.15 1.72
N GLY A 283 -0.67 -15.88 1.98
CA GLY A 283 -0.55 -15.24 3.29
C GLY A 283 0.20 -13.91 3.25
N ASN A 284 0.69 -13.41 4.39
CA ASN A 284 1.37 -12.11 4.46
C ASN A 284 2.89 -12.27 4.28
N LYS A 285 3.45 -11.69 3.21
CA LYS A 285 4.92 -11.65 2.98
C LYS A 285 5.35 -10.25 2.55
N MET A 286 5.57 -9.42 3.56
CA MET A 286 5.82 -8.00 3.35
C MET A 286 6.88 -7.49 4.33
N GLY A 287 7.83 -6.73 3.80
CA GLY A 287 8.84 -6.01 4.55
C GLY A 287 8.49 -4.54 4.68
N TYR A 288 9.17 -3.87 5.61
CA TYR A 288 9.05 -2.44 5.82
C TYR A 288 10.34 -1.72 5.41
N ILE A 289 10.20 -0.58 4.76
CA ILE A 289 11.26 0.40 4.54
C ILE A 289 10.82 1.70 5.20
N ILE A 290 11.65 2.27 6.08
CA ILE A 290 11.39 3.61 6.61
C ILE A 290 11.95 4.64 5.64
N PHE A 291 11.06 5.34 4.96
CA PHE A 291 11.39 6.36 3.98
C PHE A 291 11.28 7.76 4.59
N PRO A 292 12.37 8.53 4.68
CA PRO A 292 12.33 9.93 5.10
C PRO A 292 11.84 10.82 3.95
N PHE A 293 10.86 11.67 4.24
CA PHE A 293 10.42 12.73 3.34
C PHE A 293 11.13 14.03 3.68
N ASN A 294 11.69 14.69 2.67
CA ASN A 294 12.25 16.02 2.83
C ASN A 294 11.16 17.07 2.59
N ILE A 295 10.57 17.56 3.66
CA ILE A 295 9.48 18.54 3.60
C ILE A 295 10.07 19.95 3.55
N ALA A 296 10.20 20.46 2.33
CA ALA A 296 10.59 21.85 2.07
C ALA A 296 9.90 22.35 0.79
N LEU A 297 9.61 23.64 0.71
CA LEU A 297 9.23 24.26 -0.56
C LEU A 297 10.46 24.29 -1.47
N GLN A 298 10.28 23.88 -2.73
CA GLN A 298 11.31 23.91 -3.75
C GLN A 298 10.91 24.92 -4.83
N GLU A 299 11.89 25.67 -5.34
CA GLU A 299 11.68 26.56 -6.49
C GLU A 299 11.49 25.75 -7.78
N ASP A 300 12.29 24.70 -7.97
CA ASP A 300 12.12 23.72 -9.04
C ASP A 300 11.22 22.55 -8.58
N PRO A 301 10.02 22.35 -9.17
CA PRO A 301 9.14 21.23 -8.83
C PRO A 301 9.75 19.85 -9.10
N LEU A 302 10.68 19.73 -10.06
CA LEU A 302 11.33 18.46 -10.38
C LEU A 302 12.31 18.01 -9.29
N GLU A 303 12.72 18.93 -8.41
CA GLU A 303 13.60 18.63 -7.30
C GLU A 303 12.99 17.65 -6.30
N TYR A 304 11.66 17.67 -6.13
CA TYR A 304 10.96 16.66 -5.34
C TYR A 304 11.18 15.24 -5.87
N VAL A 305 11.16 15.07 -7.19
CA VAL A 305 11.39 13.78 -7.85
C VAL A 305 12.86 13.36 -7.73
N ARG A 306 13.82 14.29 -7.89
CA ARG A 306 15.25 14.00 -7.71
C ARG A 306 15.55 13.52 -6.29
N GLN A 307 14.99 14.17 -5.28
CA GLN A 307 15.18 13.79 -3.87
C GLN A 307 14.55 12.43 -3.55
N ALA A 308 13.34 12.19 -4.07
CA ALA A 308 12.68 10.90 -3.93
C ALA A 308 13.52 9.78 -4.56
N LYS A 309 14.03 10.00 -5.78
CA LYS A 309 14.94 9.08 -6.49
C LYS A 309 16.21 8.80 -5.68
N ALA A 310 16.91 9.84 -5.23
CA ALA A 310 18.16 9.67 -4.49
C ALA A 310 17.95 8.84 -3.20
N THR A 311 16.85 9.09 -2.50
CA THR A 311 16.51 8.39 -1.27
C THR A 311 16.13 6.94 -1.54
N ILE A 312 15.29 6.66 -2.54
CA ILE A 312 14.88 5.29 -2.86
C ILE A 312 16.04 4.47 -3.43
N ASP A 313 16.91 5.06 -4.26
CA ASP A 313 18.06 4.35 -4.82
C ASP A 313 19.05 3.97 -3.71
N ARG A 314 19.25 4.83 -2.70
CA ARG A 314 19.99 4.47 -1.49
C ARG A 314 19.31 3.34 -0.72
N LYS A 315 17.98 3.39 -0.56
CA LYS A 315 17.21 2.35 0.14
C LYS A 315 17.19 1.00 -0.59
N LYS A 316 17.24 1.00 -1.94
CA LYS A 316 17.41 -0.22 -2.75
C LYS A 316 18.79 -0.85 -2.57
N GLN A 317 19.81 -0.06 -2.22
CA GLN A 317 21.13 -0.55 -1.83
C GLN A 317 21.19 -0.95 -0.36
N SER A 318 20.11 -1.54 0.16
CA SER A 318 19.96 -2.02 1.54
C SER A 318 19.02 -3.22 1.54
N LEU A 319 19.25 -4.18 2.44
CA LEU A 319 18.37 -5.32 2.63
C LEU A 319 17.29 -5.05 3.69
N GLU A 320 16.98 -3.78 4.00
CA GLU A 320 16.05 -3.34 5.05
C GLU A 320 14.69 -4.07 5.00
N ALA A 321 14.07 -4.20 3.82
CA ALA A 321 12.79 -4.89 3.66
C ALA A 321 12.87 -6.38 4.02
N ILE A 322 13.96 -7.06 3.62
CA ILE A 322 14.17 -8.48 3.89
C ILE A 322 14.49 -8.68 5.38
N CYS A 323 15.39 -7.86 5.94
CA CYS A 323 15.75 -7.90 7.35
C CYS A 323 14.55 -7.58 8.25
N SER A 324 13.75 -6.56 7.94
CA SER A 324 12.56 -6.21 8.73
C SER A 324 11.52 -7.33 8.74
N TYR A 325 11.28 -7.99 7.60
CA TYR A 325 10.42 -9.18 7.55
C TYR A 325 10.99 -10.34 8.37
N ALA A 326 12.28 -10.63 8.23
CA ALA A 326 12.94 -11.69 8.99
C ALA A 326 12.86 -11.44 10.51
N CYS A 327 13.13 -10.21 10.95
CA CYS A 327 12.98 -9.78 12.34
C CYS A 327 11.53 -9.92 12.83
N ALA A 328 10.55 -9.48 12.04
CA ALA A 328 9.14 -9.61 12.40
C ALA A 328 8.71 -11.08 12.56
N LYS A 329 9.16 -11.96 11.66
CA LYS A 329 8.91 -13.40 11.74
C LYS A 329 9.59 -14.04 12.96
N LEU A 330 10.82 -13.63 13.25
CA LEU A 330 11.55 -14.09 14.44
C LEU A 330 10.80 -13.70 15.72
N VAL A 331 10.39 -12.44 15.83
CA VAL A 331 9.61 -11.94 16.98
C VAL A 331 8.30 -12.71 17.11
N LEU A 332 7.58 -12.92 16.00
CA LEU A 332 6.32 -13.67 16.01
C LEU A 332 6.52 -15.11 16.53
N ASN A 333 7.59 -15.78 16.10
CA ASN A 333 7.88 -17.15 16.49
C ASN A 333 8.34 -17.27 17.96
N LEU A 334 9.17 -16.34 18.43
CA LEU A 334 9.74 -16.38 19.78
C LEU A 334 8.79 -15.84 20.86
N PHE A 335 8.08 -14.75 20.55
CA PHE A 335 7.32 -13.97 21.53
C PHE A 335 5.80 -13.98 21.27
N GLY A 336 5.37 -14.55 20.15
CA GLY A 336 3.96 -14.67 19.79
C GLY A 336 3.34 -13.38 19.23
N VAL A 337 2.10 -13.52 18.76
CA VAL A 337 1.36 -12.47 18.02
C VAL A 337 1.12 -11.19 18.82
N LYS A 338 0.97 -11.29 20.14
CA LYS A 338 0.71 -10.12 21.00
C LYS A 338 1.90 -9.17 21.01
N ILE A 339 3.12 -9.70 21.23
CA ILE A 339 4.33 -8.89 21.27
C ILE A 339 4.67 -8.37 19.87
N ALA A 340 4.54 -9.21 18.85
CA ALA A 340 4.70 -8.78 17.45
C ALA A 340 3.77 -7.60 17.12
N GLY A 341 2.49 -7.69 17.48
CA GLY A 341 1.50 -6.63 17.27
C GLY A 341 1.84 -5.32 17.98
N VAL A 342 2.33 -5.39 19.22
CA VAL A 342 2.78 -4.19 19.97
C VAL A 342 3.97 -3.52 19.28
N ILE A 343 4.97 -4.30 18.83
CA ILE A 343 6.14 -3.76 18.12
C ILE A 343 5.73 -3.13 16.79
N THR A 344 4.92 -3.82 15.99
CA THR A 344 4.41 -3.28 14.72
C THR A 344 3.63 -1.99 14.95
N ARG A 345 2.70 -1.98 15.91
CA ARG A 345 1.94 -0.76 16.26
C ARG A 345 2.88 0.38 16.66
N ARG A 346 3.95 0.10 17.41
CA ARG A 346 4.92 1.10 17.84
C ARG A 346 5.71 1.70 16.67
N VAL A 347 6.16 0.87 15.71
CA VAL A 347 6.82 1.37 14.48
C VAL A 347 5.90 2.32 13.74
N LEU A 348 4.67 1.89 13.46
CA LEU A 348 3.70 2.69 12.73
C LEU A 348 3.35 3.97 13.50
N PHE A 349 3.13 3.89 14.81
CA PHE A 349 2.84 5.07 15.63
C PHE A 349 4.03 6.03 15.72
N HIS A 350 5.27 5.60 15.50
CA HIS A 350 6.45 6.47 15.49
C HIS A 350 6.70 7.13 14.13
N THR A 351 6.17 6.59 13.03
CA THR A 351 6.18 7.20 11.68
C THR A 351 4.90 8.01 11.40
N THR A 352 4.93 8.97 10.47
CA THR A 352 3.81 9.88 10.23
C THR A 352 2.72 9.25 9.37
N MET A 353 3.11 8.46 8.37
CA MET A 353 2.20 7.85 7.40
C MET A 353 2.74 6.52 6.89
N ALA A 354 1.96 5.83 6.06
CA ALA A 354 2.43 4.67 5.32
C ALA A 354 2.13 4.79 3.82
N PHE A 355 2.96 4.12 3.03
CA PHE A 355 2.79 3.97 1.59
C PHE A 355 2.77 2.50 1.22
N SER A 356 1.88 2.16 0.30
CA SER A 356 1.92 0.90 -0.41
C SER A 356 1.69 1.16 -1.88
N ASN A 357 2.42 0.45 -2.72
CA ASN A 357 2.15 0.41 -4.15
C ASN A 357 1.92 -1.03 -4.58
N VAL A 358 0.81 -1.27 -5.28
CA VAL A 358 0.49 -2.54 -5.89
C VAL A 358 0.30 -2.31 -7.39
N ALA A 359 1.04 -3.07 -8.20
CA ALA A 359 0.90 -3.01 -9.64
C ALA A 359 -0.50 -3.51 -10.05
N GLY A 360 -1.20 -2.70 -10.84
CA GLY A 360 -2.46 -3.09 -11.46
C GLY A 360 -2.26 -3.76 -12.84
N PRO A 361 -3.36 -4.15 -13.50
CA PRO A 361 -3.32 -4.71 -14.84
C PRO A 361 -2.77 -3.72 -15.88
N VAL A 362 -2.30 -4.26 -17.01
CA VAL A 362 -1.77 -3.50 -18.18
C VAL A 362 -2.71 -3.46 -19.38
N GLU A 363 -3.90 -4.08 -19.29
CA GLU A 363 -5.01 -3.95 -20.24
C GLU A 363 -6.33 -3.60 -19.53
N GLU A 364 -7.24 -2.90 -20.22
CA GLU A 364 -8.57 -2.62 -19.71
C GLU A 364 -9.25 -3.91 -19.27
N ILE A 365 -9.85 -3.88 -18.09
CA ILE A 365 -10.50 -5.05 -17.51
C ILE A 365 -12.00 -4.82 -17.40
N SER A 366 -12.74 -5.92 -17.49
CA SER A 366 -14.16 -5.98 -17.23
C SER A 366 -14.44 -7.00 -16.13
N PHE A 367 -15.49 -6.73 -15.36
CA PHE A 367 -16.03 -7.63 -14.37
C PHE A 367 -17.42 -8.07 -14.85
N TYR A 368 -17.56 -9.33 -15.25
CA TYR A 368 -18.81 -9.89 -15.79
C TYR A 368 -19.39 -9.08 -16.97
N GLY A 369 -18.53 -8.59 -17.85
CA GLY A 369 -18.93 -7.78 -19.01
C GLY A 369 -19.14 -6.29 -18.72
N HIS A 370 -19.03 -5.87 -17.45
CA HIS A 370 -19.04 -4.46 -17.09
C HIS A 370 -17.60 -3.92 -17.04
N PRO A 371 -17.22 -2.93 -17.86
CA PRO A 371 -15.89 -2.32 -17.81
C PRO A 371 -15.59 -1.73 -16.43
N VAL A 372 -14.39 -1.98 -15.92
CA VAL A 372 -13.94 -1.43 -14.64
C VAL A 372 -13.28 -0.08 -14.89
N ALA A 373 -13.92 1.00 -14.42
CA ALA A 373 -13.39 2.35 -14.56
C ALA A 373 -12.15 2.59 -13.68
N PHE A 374 -12.16 2.09 -12.43
CA PHE A 374 -11.03 2.25 -11.51
C PHE A 374 -11.02 1.19 -10.40
N ILE A 375 -9.88 1.07 -9.73
CA ILE A 375 -9.66 0.27 -8.51
C ILE A 375 -8.91 1.18 -7.53
N ALA A 376 -9.49 1.40 -6.36
CA ALA A 376 -8.92 2.24 -5.30
C ALA A 376 -8.71 1.41 -4.02
N PRO A 377 -7.52 0.83 -3.81
CA PRO A 377 -7.26 0.04 -2.62
C PRO A 377 -7.12 0.97 -1.41
N SER A 378 -7.60 0.51 -0.27
CA SER A 378 -7.55 1.27 0.98
C SER A 378 -7.41 0.33 2.17
N VAL A 379 -6.82 0.83 3.25
CA VAL A 379 -6.74 0.11 4.52
C VAL A 379 -7.02 1.07 5.67
N TYR A 380 -7.60 0.56 6.75
CA TYR A 380 -7.86 1.32 7.98
C TYR A 380 -7.46 0.50 9.22
N GLY A 381 -7.53 1.12 10.41
CA GLY A 381 -7.17 0.48 11.69
C GLY A 381 -5.69 0.58 12.09
N HIS A 382 -4.88 1.35 11.35
CA HIS A 382 -3.49 1.63 11.69
C HIS A 382 -3.34 2.94 12.46
N PRO A 383 -2.29 3.11 13.28
CA PRO A 383 -2.06 4.31 14.11
C PRO A 383 -1.48 5.50 13.29
N HIS A 384 -1.96 5.68 12.06
CA HIS A 384 -1.61 6.77 11.16
C HIS A 384 -2.85 7.65 10.89
N VAL A 385 -2.62 8.96 10.67
CA VAL A 385 -3.69 9.87 10.21
C VAL A 385 -3.95 9.65 8.72
N SER A 386 -2.89 9.49 7.95
CA SER A 386 -2.93 9.33 6.50
C SER A 386 -2.21 8.05 6.08
N LEU A 387 -2.85 7.30 5.18
CA LEU A 387 -2.31 6.14 4.50
C LEU A 387 -2.49 6.39 3.00
N ASN A 388 -1.38 6.46 2.28
CA ASN A 388 -1.40 6.72 0.85
C ASN A 388 -1.23 5.39 0.11
N PHE A 389 -2.27 4.99 -0.60
CA PHE A 389 -2.19 3.87 -1.51
C PHE A 389 -2.04 4.41 -2.92
N LEU A 390 -1.00 3.92 -3.59
CA LEU A 390 -0.82 4.14 -5.00
C LEU A 390 -1.19 2.82 -5.68
N GLN A 391 -2.16 2.85 -6.56
CA GLN A 391 -2.40 1.75 -7.49
C GLN A 391 -2.30 2.32 -8.90
N SER A 392 -1.36 1.77 -9.66
CA SER A 392 -1.24 2.09 -11.08
C SER A 392 -2.23 1.23 -11.87
N LEU A 393 -3.28 1.84 -12.40
CA LEU A 393 -3.99 1.30 -13.56
C LEU A 393 -3.35 1.94 -14.79
N LEU A 394 -3.03 1.12 -15.80
CA LEU A 394 -2.23 1.54 -16.96
C LEU A 394 -3.09 1.96 -18.17
N PHE A 395 -4.38 2.27 -17.97
CA PHE A 395 -5.32 2.70 -19.01
C PHE A 395 -5.55 4.20 -18.96
#